data_AF-A0A7C3L7A1-F1
#
_entry.id   AF-A0A7C3L7A1-F1
#
_cell.length_a   1.000
_cell.length_b   1.000
_cell.length_c   1.000
_cell.angle_alpha   90.00
_cell.angle_beta   90.00
_cell.angle_gamma   90.00
#
_symmetry.space_group_name_H-M   'P 1'
#
loop_
_entity.id
_entity.type
_entity.pdbx_description
1 polymer ?
#
loop_
_entity_poly.entity_id
_entity_poly.type
_entity_poly.pdbx_seq_one_letter_code
_entity_poly.pdbx_strand_id
1 'polypeptide(L)' 'CRLYIYPGYKYQVVDNMITNFHLPKSSLLFMVSAFAGRERLMAAYHEALRLGYRFYSYGDAMVLVRR' A
#
# COMPACT_ATOMS: atom_id res chain seq x y z
N CYS A 1 11.32 14.61 -8.91
CA CYS A 1 11.83 13.25 -8.64
C CYS A 1 11.28 12.30 -9.72
N ARG A 2 12.09 11.42 -10.34
CA ARG A 2 11.66 10.47 -11.39
C ARG A 2 11.74 8.99 -10.94
N LEU A 3 11.82 8.75 -9.63
CA LEU A 3 11.92 7.42 -9.07
C LEU A 3 10.59 6.67 -9.19
N TYR A 4 10.64 5.43 -9.68
CA TYR A 4 9.50 4.53 -9.74
C TYR A 4 9.80 3.28 -8.91
N ILE A 5 8.97 3.04 -7.89
CA ILE A 5 9.17 1.94 -6.94
C ILE A 5 8.23 0.78 -7.31
N TYR A 6 8.80 -0.40 -7.50
CA TYR A 6 8.10 -1.63 -7.89
C TYR A 6 8.55 -2.82 -7.03
N PRO A 7 7.78 -3.93 -7.00
CA PRO A 7 8.12 -5.10 -6.19
C PRO A 7 9.56 -5.59 -6.43
N GLY A 8 10.30 -5.81 -5.34
CA GLY A 8 11.74 -6.11 -5.37
C GLY A 8 12.63 -4.92 -4.98
N TYR A 9 12.09 -3.71 -4.92
CA TYR A 9 12.81 -2.55 -4.39
C TYR A 9 13.11 -2.69 -2.89
N LYS A 10 14.37 -2.39 -2.51
CA LYS A 10 14.82 -2.39 -1.12
C LYS A 10 14.77 -0.97 -0.55
N TYR A 11 13.81 -0.72 0.34
CA TYR A 11 13.72 0.52 1.09
C TYR A 11 14.93 0.67 2.03
N GLN A 12 15.59 1.83 2.00
CA GLN A 12 16.80 2.11 2.77
C GLN A 12 16.56 2.98 4.01
N VAL A 13 15.52 3.83 3.98
CA VAL A 13 15.26 4.85 5.03
C VAL A 13 13.87 4.70 5.65
N VAL A 14 12.91 4.15 4.90
CA VAL A 14 11.52 4.08 5.37
C VAL A 14 11.28 2.73 6.04
N ASP A 15 11.08 2.75 7.36
CA ASP A 15 10.78 1.55 8.15
C ASP A 15 9.28 1.27 8.25
N ASN A 16 8.45 2.31 8.24
CA ASN A 16 6.99 2.24 8.35
C ASN A 16 6.35 3.25 7.41
N MET A 17 5.14 2.96 6.92
CA MET A 17 4.45 3.81 5.96
C MET A 17 2.98 4.01 6.35
N ILE A 18 2.52 5.25 6.32
CA ILE A 18 1.09 5.59 6.40
C ILE A 18 0.65 6.04 5.02
N THR A 19 -0.43 5.45 4.50
CA THR A 19 -0.93 5.75 3.15
C THR A 19 -2.41 5.43 3.01
N ASN A 20 -3.02 5.89 1.94
CA ASN A 20 -4.44 5.68 1.63
C ASN A 20 -4.65 4.30 0.99
N PHE A 21 -5.92 3.90 0.80
CA PHE A 21 -6.26 2.78 -0.08
C PHE A 21 -6.31 3.24 -1.56
N HIS A 22 -5.42 2.67 -2.37
CA HIS A 22 -5.21 3.00 -3.79
C HIS A 22 -5.94 2.02 -4.70
N LEU A 23 -6.40 2.47 -5.86
CA LEU A 23 -7.10 1.57 -6.80
C LEU A 23 -6.21 0.45 -7.35
N PRO A 24 -6.82 -0.69 -7.75
CA PRO A 24 -6.18 -1.70 -8.57
C PRO A 24 -5.54 -1.07 -9.81
N LYS A 25 -4.32 -1.50 -10.15
CA LYS A 25 -3.54 -1.03 -11.32
C LYS A 25 -3.01 0.42 -11.25
N SER A 26 -3.01 1.05 -10.07
CA SER A 26 -2.32 2.35 -9.88
C SER A 26 -0.82 2.16 -9.65
N SER A 27 -0.01 3.16 -10.02
CA SER A 27 1.44 3.16 -9.76
C SER A 27 1.78 3.12 -8.27
N LEU A 28 0.95 3.78 -7.44
CA LEU A 28 1.09 3.78 -5.99
C LEU A 28 0.88 2.39 -5.38
N LEU A 29 0.00 1.57 -5.98
CA LEU A 29 -0.17 0.19 -5.56
C LEU A 29 1.11 -0.62 -5.72
N PHE A 30 1.93 -0.37 -6.75
CA PHE A 30 3.22 -1.05 -6.90
C PHE A 30 4.22 -0.63 -5.83
N MET A 31 4.25 0.65 -5.46
CA MET A 31 5.10 1.15 -4.37
C MET A 31 4.72 0.50 -3.04
N VAL A 32 3.43 0.50 -2.71
CA VAL A 32 2.90 -0.10 -1.48
C VAL A 32 3.11 -1.62 -1.48
N SER A 33 2.91 -2.28 -2.63
CA SER A 33 3.18 -3.71 -2.81
C SER A 33 4.67 -4.04 -2.67
N ALA A 34 5.58 -3.16 -3.08
CA ALA A 34 7.01 -3.35 -2.87
C ALA A 34 7.39 -3.29 -1.38
N PHE A 35 6.61 -2.56 -0.58
CA PHE A 35 6.82 -2.39 0.85
C PHE A 35 6.22 -3.56 1.66
N ALA A 36 4.93 -3.85 1.46
CA ALA A 36 4.17 -4.81 2.27
C ALA A 36 4.03 -6.21 1.67
N GLY A 37 4.39 -6.38 0.40
CA GLY A 37 4.20 -7.60 -0.37
C GLY A 37 2.82 -7.76 -1.01
N ARG A 38 2.80 -8.43 -2.17
CA ARG A 38 1.63 -8.95 -2.93
C ARG A 38 0.43 -9.31 -2.07
N GLU A 39 0.59 -10.46 -1.44
CA GLU A 39 -0.49 -11.24 -0.87
C GLU A 39 -1.07 -10.58 0.36
N ARG A 40 -0.20 -10.08 1.24
CA ARG A 40 -0.60 -9.36 2.46
C ARG A 40 -1.39 -8.10 2.15
N LEU A 41 -0.96 -7.34 1.14
CA LEU A 41 -1.68 -6.15 0.70
C LEU A 41 -3.08 -6.49 0.18
N MET A 42 -3.19 -7.50 -0.70
CA MET A 42 -4.49 -7.90 -1.25
C MET A 42 -5.43 -8.46 -0.17
N ALA A 43 -4.91 -9.22 0.79
CA ALA A 43 -5.69 -9.69 1.93
C ALA A 43 -6.25 -8.53 2.76
N ALA A 44 -5.43 -7.50 3.05
CA ALA A 44 -5.86 -6.31 3.76
C ALA A 44 -6.93 -5.51 2.98
N TYR A 45 -6.82 -5.46 1.65
CA TYR A 45 -7.82 -4.81 0.79
C TYR A 45 -9.16 -5.54 0.82
N HIS A 46 -9.15 -6.87 0.73
CA HIS A 46 -10.37 -7.67 0.83
C HIS A 46 -11.07 -7.47 2.18
N GLU A 47 -10.31 -7.41 3.26
CA GLU A 47 -10.86 -7.16 4.59
C GLU A 47 -11.41 -5.74 4.74
N ALA A 48 -10.70 -4.73 4.22
CA ALA A 48 -11.16 -3.35 4.21
C ALA A 48 -12.48 -3.19 3.43
N LEU A 49 -12.62 -3.87 2.29
CA LEU A 49 -13.87 -3.92 1.53
C LEU A 49 -14.99 -4.58 2.34
N ARG A 50 -14.70 -5.72 2.99
CA ARG A 50 -15.67 -6.45 3.83
C ARG A 50 -16.18 -5.59 4.99
N LEU A 51 -15.31 -4.76 5.56
CA LEU A 51 -15.62 -3.86 6.68
C LEU A 51 -16.18 -2.50 6.24
N GLY A 52 -16.32 -2.23 4.95
CA GLY A 52 -16.92 -0.99 4.46
C GLY A 52 -16.00 0.24 4.55
N TYR A 53 -14.68 0.05 4.49
CA TYR A 53 -13.72 1.16 4.47
C TYR A 53 -13.90 1.99 3.20
N ARG A 54 -13.63 3.28 3.32
CA ARG A 54 -13.67 4.24 2.21
C ARG A 54 -12.31 4.25 1.52
N PHE A 55 -12.31 4.14 0.20
CA PHE A 55 -11.11 4.17 -0.63
C PHE A 55 -10.88 5.59 -1.17
N TYR A 56 -9.78 5.82 -1.91
CA TYR A 56 -9.39 7.10 -2.54
C TYR A 56 -8.77 8.16 -1.59
N SER A 57 -8.50 9.33 -2.18
CA SER A 57 -7.83 10.48 -1.58
C SER A 57 -8.43 10.96 -0.25
N TYR A 58 -9.76 10.85 -0.09
CA TYR A 58 -10.50 11.28 1.11
C TYR A 58 -11.08 10.10 1.90
N GLY A 59 -10.65 8.89 1.56
CA GLY A 59 -11.04 7.67 2.26
C GLY A 59 -10.26 7.49 3.55
N ASP A 60 -10.28 6.27 4.04
CA ASP A 60 -9.56 5.86 5.23
C ASP A 60 -8.08 5.59 4.90
N ALA A 61 -7.27 5.48 5.95
CA ALA A 61 -5.84 5.26 5.85
C ALA A 61 -5.45 3.84 6.30
N MET A 62 -4.26 3.42 5.86
CA MET A 62 -3.61 2.18 6.17
C MET A 62 -2.22 2.50 6.76
N VAL A 63 -1.86 1.77 7.81
CA VAL A 63 -0.52 1.80 8.41
C VAL A 63 0.18 0.49 8.10
N LEU A 64 1.34 0.57 7.45
CA LEU A 64 2.21 -0.56 7.14
C LEU A 64 3.38 -0.53 8.10
N VAL A 65 3.41 -1.50 9.01
CA VAL A 65 4.47 -1.64 10.00
C VAL A 65 5.35 -2.83 9.63
N ARG A 66 6.64 -2.58 9.40
CA ARG A 66 7.63 -3.64 9.21
C ARG A 66 8.16 -4.00 10.61
N ARG A 67 8.01 -5.26 10.99
CA ARG A 67 8.67 -5.81 12.20
C ARG A 67 10.09 -6.21 11.86
#